data_AF-A0A957LP68-F1
#
_entry.id   AF-A0A957LP68-F1
#
_cell.length_a   1.000
_cell.length_b   1.000
_cell.length_c   1.000
_cell.angle_alpha   90.00
_cell.angle_beta   90.00
_cell.angle_gamma   90.00
#
_symmetry.space_group_name_H-M   'P 1'
#
loop_
_entity.id
_entity.type
_entity.pdbx_description
1 polymer ?
#
loop_
_entity_poly.entity_id
_entity_poly.type
_entity_poly.pdbx_seq_one_letter_code
_entity_poly.pdbx_strand_id
1 'polypeptide(L)'
;EQLRLMLDYLYLHPNGQIPAYEWNFSDVNPPVHAWATIFNYAVDSELDADELAFLKRTFNKLLLNFNWWVNRKDPAGRNLFNGGFLGLDNIGVFDRSAPLPTGGYLEQADGTAWMAFFCLNMLSMSVEIARRDPDYEEFIHKFVEHFLWIAGAMDRVGDNQDEMWDDGDGFFYDVLVLPDGQAQRVKVRSMVGLLPLMAVGIFAGETVEQFPATTQRIRAFREKHPELSENIHDIGKPGVNGRRMLAVVNEEKLRRLLAHMLDEEQFLSAFGIRSLSHAHAENPFRVNVHGQEYAVQYLPAESDSGMFGGNSNWRGPVWIPVNTLLVRALLQYYQYYGDDFKVECPTGSGQWMTLYDVAREITGRLAAIFLRGADGTRPVYGGSTTFQEDPHWRDHILFYEYFHGDNGAGLGASHQTGWTGVVARLMQYFALVDAPALLAQGNRQAFQAATQ
;
A
#
# COMPACT_ATOMS: atom_id res chain seq x y z
N GLU A 1 -19.02 -11.55 4.92
CA GLU A 1 -20.28 -10.76 5.00
C GLU A 1 -20.08 -9.28 4.69
N GLN A 2 -19.14 -8.59 5.34
CA GLN A 2 -18.88 -7.14 5.12
C GLN A 2 -18.68 -6.74 3.65
N LEU A 3 -17.89 -7.50 2.87
CA LEU A 3 -17.73 -7.26 1.43
C LEU A 3 -19.06 -7.36 0.66
N ARG A 4 -19.95 -8.28 1.05
CA ARG A 4 -21.27 -8.42 0.41
C ARG A 4 -22.16 -7.22 0.74
N LEU A 5 -22.09 -6.72 1.97
CA LEU A 5 -22.83 -5.53 2.40
C LEU A 5 -22.42 -4.29 1.60
N MET A 6 -21.12 -3.98 1.54
CA MET A 6 -20.63 -2.77 0.86
C MET A 6 -20.84 -2.80 -0.66
N LEU A 7 -20.93 -3.99 -1.25
CA LEU A 7 -21.17 -4.19 -2.69
C LEU A 7 -22.63 -4.50 -3.02
N ASP A 8 -23.49 -4.52 -2.00
CA ASP A 8 -24.92 -4.70 -2.17
C ASP A 8 -25.52 -3.51 -2.93
N TYR A 9 -26.63 -3.74 -3.63
CA TYR A 9 -27.31 -2.69 -4.39
C TYR A 9 -27.83 -1.53 -3.51
N LEU A 10 -27.96 -1.75 -2.19
CA LEU A 10 -28.31 -0.71 -1.23
C LEU A 10 -27.17 0.28 -0.96
N TYR A 11 -25.91 -0.13 -1.10
CA TYR A 11 -24.73 0.70 -0.79
C TYR A 11 -23.93 1.07 -2.04
N LEU A 12 -23.69 0.13 -2.96
CA LEU A 12 -22.99 0.41 -4.20
C LEU A 12 -23.90 1.23 -5.12
N HIS A 13 -23.54 2.50 -5.31
CA HIS A 13 -24.28 3.39 -6.20
C HIS A 13 -24.23 2.86 -7.65
N PRO A 14 -25.30 3.00 -8.46
CA PRO A 14 -25.35 2.46 -9.82
C PRO A 14 -24.24 2.92 -10.78
N ASN A 15 -23.58 4.04 -10.49
CA ASN A 15 -22.42 4.52 -11.25
C ASN A 15 -21.09 3.85 -10.85
N GLY A 16 -21.09 2.96 -9.86
CA GLY A 16 -19.92 2.26 -9.32
C GLY A 16 -19.32 2.86 -8.04
N GLN A 17 -19.79 4.00 -7.53
CA GLN A 17 -19.28 4.57 -6.28
C GLN A 17 -19.63 3.72 -5.07
N ILE A 18 -18.65 3.47 -4.20
CA ILE A 18 -18.84 2.87 -2.87
C ILE A 18 -18.79 4.01 -1.84
N PRO A 19 -19.74 4.08 -0.89
CA PRO A 19 -19.76 5.14 0.12
C PRO A 19 -18.54 5.07 1.04
N ALA A 20 -17.97 6.24 1.39
CA ALA A 20 -16.75 6.32 2.18
C ALA A 20 -16.98 6.16 3.70
N TYR A 21 -17.53 7.17 4.39
CA TYR A 21 -17.73 7.18 5.85
C TYR A 21 -18.92 8.09 6.25
N GLU A 22 -19.41 7.96 7.50
CA GLU A 22 -20.71 8.54 7.90
C GLU A 22 -20.83 10.08 7.77
N TRP A 23 -19.69 10.78 7.73
CA TRP A 23 -19.64 12.24 7.63
C TRP A 23 -19.57 12.74 6.17
N ASN A 24 -19.15 11.89 5.22
CA ASN A 24 -19.09 12.23 3.80
C ASN A 24 -19.14 10.97 2.91
N PHE A 25 -20.34 10.50 2.57
CA PHE A 25 -20.49 9.33 1.70
C PHE A 25 -19.96 9.53 0.27
N SER A 26 -19.80 10.79 -0.17
CA SER A 26 -19.32 11.11 -1.52
C SER A 26 -17.78 11.15 -1.62
N ASP A 27 -17.08 11.06 -0.48
CA ASP A 27 -15.62 11.02 -0.45
C ASP A 27 -15.06 9.71 -1.00
N VAL A 28 -13.75 9.56 -0.92
CA VAL A 28 -13.01 8.42 -1.44
C VAL A 28 -12.13 7.80 -0.37
N ASN A 29 -12.30 6.50 -0.19
CA ASN A 29 -11.38 5.67 0.60
C ASN A 29 -10.46 4.87 -0.32
N PRO A 30 -9.29 4.43 0.17
CA PRO A 30 -8.46 3.44 -0.52
C PRO A 30 -9.27 2.23 -1.01
N PRO A 31 -9.12 1.79 -2.27
CA PRO A 31 -9.92 0.74 -2.89
C PRO A 31 -9.46 -0.68 -2.46
N VAL A 32 -9.42 -0.95 -1.16
CA VAL A 32 -8.91 -2.21 -0.58
C VAL A 32 -9.86 -3.40 -0.74
N HIS A 33 -11.08 -3.18 -1.21
CA HIS A 33 -12.11 -4.22 -1.31
C HIS A 33 -11.70 -5.39 -2.21
N ALA A 34 -10.99 -5.13 -3.31
CA ALA A 34 -10.48 -6.18 -4.20
C ALA A 34 -9.42 -7.03 -3.50
N TRP A 35 -8.51 -6.39 -2.75
CA TRP A 35 -7.51 -7.09 -1.97
C TRP A 35 -8.15 -7.94 -0.86
N ALA A 36 -9.10 -7.38 -0.11
CA ALA A 36 -9.84 -8.13 0.89
C ALA A 36 -10.59 -9.32 0.27
N THR A 37 -11.11 -9.19 -0.95
CA THR A 37 -11.80 -10.28 -1.66
C THR A 37 -10.84 -11.42 -1.98
N ILE A 38 -9.71 -11.12 -2.64
CA ILE A 38 -8.75 -12.16 -3.04
C ILE A 38 -8.06 -12.77 -1.82
N PHE A 39 -7.82 -11.98 -0.77
CA PHE A 39 -7.28 -12.49 0.49
C PHE A 39 -8.23 -13.50 1.14
N ASN A 40 -9.52 -13.16 1.31
CA ASN A 40 -10.49 -14.11 1.86
C ASN A 40 -10.63 -15.37 0.99
N TYR A 41 -10.66 -15.21 -0.34
CA TYR A 41 -10.70 -16.34 -1.27
C TYR A 41 -9.44 -17.23 -1.19
N ALA A 42 -8.28 -16.66 -0.87
CA ALA A 42 -7.03 -17.41 -0.75
C ALA A 42 -6.89 -18.13 0.60
N VAL A 43 -7.48 -17.58 1.66
CA VAL A 43 -7.43 -18.15 3.02
C VAL A 43 -8.46 -19.28 3.18
N ASP A 44 -9.52 -19.30 2.38
CA ASP A 44 -10.51 -20.38 2.45
C ASP A 44 -9.90 -21.75 2.16
N SER A 45 -10.24 -22.73 3.01
CA SER A 45 -9.73 -24.10 2.90
C SER A 45 -10.47 -24.91 1.84
N GLU A 46 -11.72 -24.54 1.53
CA GLU A 46 -12.56 -25.22 0.55
C GLU A 46 -12.93 -24.23 -0.56
N LEU A 47 -12.48 -24.52 -1.79
CA LEU A 47 -12.73 -23.65 -2.94
C LEU A 47 -13.77 -24.30 -3.85
N ASP A 48 -15.03 -24.24 -3.45
CA ASP A 48 -16.12 -24.88 -4.15
C ASP A 48 -16.83 -23.94 -5.16
N ALA A 49 -18.05 -24.29 -5.55
CA ALA A 49 -18.85 -23.52 -6.49
C ALA A 49 -19.37 -22.21 -5.88
N ASP A 50 -19.65 -22.16 -4.58
CA ASP A 50 -20.14 -21.01 -3.83
C ASP A 50 -19.02 -19.96 -3.65
N GLU A 51 -17.78 -20.36 -3.38
CA GLU A 51 -16.64 -19.43 -3.34
C GLU A 51 -16.38 -18.85 -4.73
N LEU A 52 -16.47 -19.66 -5.80
CA LEU A 52 -16.34 -19.15 -7.17
C LEU A 52 -17.48 -18.17 -7.50
N ALA A 53 -18.71 -18.48 -7.10
CA ALA A 53 -19.86 -17.60 -7.29
C ALA A 53 -19.70 -16.29 -6.50
N PHE A 54 -19.17 -16.35 -5.28
CA PHE A 54 -18.81 -15.16 -4.52
C PHE A 54 -17.75 -14.32 -5.23
N LEU A 55 -16.66 -14.94 -5.69
CA LEU A 55 -15.57 -14.26 -6.40
C LEU A 55 -16.08 -13.55 -7.66
N LYS A 56 -16.90 -14.24 -8.48
CA LYS A 56 -17.54 -13.66 -9.68
C LYS A 56 -18.49 -12.50 -9.35
N ARG A 57 -19.36 -12.66 -8.34
CA ARG A 57 -20.28 -11.59 -7.93
C ARG A 57 -19.53 -10.34 -7.48
N THR A 58 -18.52 -10.52 -6.63
CA THR A 58 -17.70 -9.42 -6.14
C THR A 58 -16.88 -8.80 -7.27
N PHE A 59 -16.30 -9.60 -8.16
CA PHE A 59 -15.57 -9.12 -9.35
C PHE A 59 -16.43 -8.18 -10.19
N ASN A 60 -17.66 -8.56 -10.53
CA ASN A 60 -18.54 -7.75 -11.37
C ASN A 60 -18.91 -6.42 -10.70
N LYS A 61 -19.12 -6.41 -9.38
CA LYS A 61 -19.40 -5.19 -8.60
C LYS A 61 -18.17 -4.28 -8.52
N LEU A 62 -16.99 -4.86 -8.30
CA LEU A 62 -15.74 -4.12 -8.25
C LEU A 62 -15.29 -3.64 -9.64
N LEU A 63 -15.66 -4.31 -10.73
CA LEU A 63 -15.43 -3.82 -12.08
C LEU A 63 -16.19 -2.51 -12.34
N LEU A 64 -17.42 -2.37 -11.82
CA LEU A 64 -18.15 -1.09 -11.85
C LEU A 64 -17.41 -0.02 -11.04
N ASN A 65 -16.92 -0.37 -9.85
CA ASN A 65 -16.16 0.57 -9.02
C ASN A 65 -14.82 0.98 -9.66
N PHE A 66 -14.08 0.04 -10.25
CA PHE A 66 -12.84 0.31 -10.98
C PHE A 66 -13.09 1.29 -12.13
N ASN A 67 -14.15 1.06 -12.92
CA ASN A 67 -14.51 1.98 -13.99
C ASN A 67 -14.96 3.35 -13.46
N TRP A 68 -15.64 3.40 -12.31
CA TRP A 68 -15.97 4.68 -11.66
C TRP A 68 -14.70 5.47 -11.31
N TRP A 69 -13.69 4.81 -10.72
CA TRP A 69 -12.40 5.42 -10.43
C TRP A 69 -11.72 5.96 -11.69
N VAL A 70 -11.58 5.14 -12.72
CA VAL A 70 -10.98 5.54 -14.01
C VAL A 70 -11.68 6.77 -14.59
N ASN A 71 -13.00 6.88 -14.47
CA ASN A 71 -13.73 8.00 -15.07
C ASN A 71 -13.88 9.23 -14.16
N ARG A 72 -13.76 9.09 -12.83
CA ARG A 72 -14.06 10.18 -11.88
C ARG A 72 -12.87 10.68 -11.08
N LYS A 73 -11.78 9.90 -11.05
CA LYS A 73 -10.59 10.18 -10.24
C LYS A 73 -9.32 10.30 -11.08
N ASP A 74 -9.46 10.18 -12.40
CA ASP A 74 -8.48 10.62 -13.40
C ASP A 74 -9.16 11.63 -14.34
N PRO A 75 -9.40 12.88 -13.90
CA PRO A 75 -10.16 13.86 -14.67
C PRO A 75 -9.48 14.28 -15.98
N ALA A 76 -8.16 14.09 -16.09
CA ALA A 76 -7.38 14.44 -17.26
C ALA A 76 -7.18 13.27 -18.25
N GLY A 77 -7.61 12.05 -17.88
CA GLY A 77 -7.44 10.85 -18.70
C GLY A 77 -5.97 10.47 -18.89
N ARG A 78 -5.11 10.79 -17.92
CA ARG A 78 -3.65 10.56 -17.98
C ARG A 78 -3.21 9.30 -17.21
N ASN A 79 -4.15 8.56 -16.63
CA ASN A 79 -3.91 7.46 -15.70
C ASN A 79 -3.15 7.88 -14.43
N LEU A 80 -3.29 9.16 -14.05
CA LEU A 80 -2.83 9.71 -12.78
C LEU A 80 -4.05 10.05 -11.93
N PHE A 81 -4.09 9.50 -10.72
CA PHE A 81 -5.29 9.52 -9.91
C PHE A 81 -5.15 10.45 -8.72
N ASN A 82 -6.23 11.18 -8.44
CA ASN A 82 -6.40 11.89 -7.19
C ASN A 82 -7.72 11.47 -6.52
N GLY A 83 -7.67 11.28 -5.21
CA GLY A 83 -8.83 10.89 -4.41
C GLY A 83 -9.11 11.82 -3.24
N GLY A 84 -8.38 12.92 -3.14
CA GLY A 84 -8.43 13.79 -1.97
C GLY A 84 -7.68 13.17 -0.81
N PHE A 85 -8.39 12.90 0.28
CA PHE A 85 -7.84 12.44 1.56
C PHE A 85 -7.28 11.01 1.53
N LEU A 86 -8.00 10.05 0.93
CA LEU A 86 -7.57 8.64 0.80
C LEU A 86 -7.11 7.97 2.11
N GLY A 87 -7.71 8.28 3.25
CA GLY A 87 -7.32 7.67 4.51
C GLY A 87 -6.14 8.35 5.22
N LEU A 88 -5.53 9.38 4.63
CA LEU A 88 -4.32 10.05 5.12
C LEU A 88 -4.55 11.55 5.39
N ASP A 89 -5.25 11.87 6.50
CA ASP A 89 -5.87 13.18 6.80
C ASP A 89 -4.97 14.38 6.55
N ASN A 90 -3.89 14.48 7.33
CA ASN A 90 -3.02 15.64 7.38
C ASN A 90 -1.63 15.35 6.79
N ILE A 91 -1.46 14.28 6.01
CA ILE A 91 -0.12 13.85 5.53
C ILE A 91 0.52 14.85 4.58
N GLY A 92 -0.30 15.61 3.84
CA GLY A 92 0.12 16.61 2.87
C GLY A 92 0.32 18.00 3.47
N VAL A 93 0.91 18.89 2.68
CA VAL A 93 1.07 20.31 3.01
C VAL A 93 -0.23 21.12 2.85
N PHE A 94 -1.12 20.66 1.98
CA PHE A 94 -2.45 21.22 1.75
C PHE A 94 -3.52 20.19 2.10
N ASP A 95 -4.72 20.68 2.44
CA ASP A 95 -5.94 19.86 2.45
C ASP A 95 -6.19 19.37 1.02
N ARG A 96 -6.06 18.06 0.82
CA ARG A 96 -6.18 17.40 -0.48
C ARG A 96 -7.62 17.33 -1.00
N SER A 97 -8.62 17.51 -0.14
CA SER A 97 -10.04 17.48 -0.50
C SER A 97 -10.62 18.89 -0.74
N ALA A 98 -9.85 19.94 -0.48
CA ALA A 98 -10.24 21.33 -0.71
C ALA A 98 -9.57 21.92 -1.97
N PRO A 99 -10.15 22.98 -2.56
CA PRO A 99 -9.45 23.78 -3.57
C PRO A 99 -8.11 24.29 -3.03
N LEU A 100 -7.04 24.11 -3.81
CA LEU A 100 -5.71 24.50 -3.37
C LEU A 100 -5.55 26.02 -3.36
N PRO A 101 -4.80 26.59 -2.38
CA PRO A 101 -4.53 28.02 -2.33
C PRO A 101 -3.80 28.58 -3.57
N THR A 102 -3.13 27.72 -4.33
CA THR A 102 -2.45 28.05 -5.60
C THR A 102 -3.40 28.16 -6.79
N GLY A 103 -4.67 27.74 -6.64
CA GLY A 103 -5.63 27.58 -7.73
C GLY A 103 -5.38 26.38 -8.63
N GLY A 104 -4.32 25.61 -8.37
CA GLY A 104 -3.93 24.41 -9.11
C GLY A 104 -4.57 23.12 -8.56
N TYR A 105 -3.97 21.98 -8.87
CA TYR A 105 -4.38 20.66 -8.37
C TYR A 105 -3.18 19.77 -8.03
N LEU A 106 -3.42 18.70 -7.26
CA LEU A 106 -2.43 17.68 -6.92
C LEU A 106 -2.65 16.43 -7.75
N GLU A 107 -1.56 15.89 -8.30
CA GLU A 107 -1.48 14.50 -8.74
C GLU A 107 -0.86 13.70 -7.60
N GLN A 108 -1.57 12.66 -7.16
CA GLN A 108 -1.26 11.97 -5.92
C GLN A 108 -0.52 10.66 -6.22
N ALA A 109 0.67 10.51 -5.65
CA ALA A 109 1.46 9.28 -5.83
C ALA A 109 0.78 8.08 -5.17
N ASP A 110 0.19 8.28 -3.98
CA ASP A 110 -0.59 7.26 -3.29
C ASP A 110 -1.90 6.95 -4.02
N GLY A 111 -2.64 7.97 -4.48
CA GLY A 111 -3.86 7.77 -5.26
C GLY A 111 -3.64 6.91 -6.51
N THR A 112 -2.53 7.14 -7.20
CA THR A 112 -2.15 6.37 -8.39
C THR A 112 -1.66 4.96 -8.01
N ALA A 113 -0.86 4.83 -6.94
CA ALA A 113 -0.44 3.53 -6.41
C ALA A 113 -1.63 2.67 -5.95
N TRP A 114 -2.67 3.27 -5.34
CA TRP A 114 -3.91 2.60 -4.96
C TRP A 114 -4.65 2.03 -6.16
N MET A 115 -4.67 2.76 -7.28
CA MET A 115 -5.30 2.28 -8.51
C MET A 115 -4.49 1.19 -9.21
N ALA A 116 -3.16 1.29 -9.20
CA ALA A 116 -2.29 0.19 -9.64
C ALA A 116 -2.51 -1.07 -8.78
N PHE A 117 -2.58 -0.91 -7.46
CA PHE A 117 -2.89 -1.98 -6.53
C PHE A 117 -4.27 -2.59 -6.76
N PHE A 118 -5.31 -1.78 -6.94
CA PHE A 118 -6.66 -2.25 -7.26
C PHE A 118 -6.65 -3.04 -8.57
N CYS A 119 -5.99 -2.53 -9.60
CA CYS A 119 -5.82 -3.18 -10.90
C CYS A 119 -5.20 -4.58 -10.76
N LEU A 120 -4.12 -4.72 -9.99
CA LEU A 120 -3.44 -6.00 -9.76
C LEU A 120 -4.31 -7.02 -8.98
N ASN A 121 -5.14 -6.55 -8.05
CA ASN A 121 -6.07 -7.43 -7.35
C ASN A 121 -7.22 -7.86 -8.27
N MET A 122 -7.72 -6.98 -9.14
CA MET A 122 -8.69 -7.36 -10.18
C MET A 122 -8.11 -8.37 -11.16
N LEU A 123 -6.85 -8.18 -11.59
CA LEU A 123 -6.11 -9.15 -12.41
C LEU A 123 -6.00 -10.51 -11.72
N SER A 124 -5.67 -10.53 -10.43
CA SER A 124 -5.59 -11.77 -9.64
C SER A 124 -6.93 -12.48 -9.59
N MET A 125 -8.02 -11.74 -9.38
CA MET A 125 -9.38 -12.29 -9.42
C MET A 125 -9.73 -12.83 -10.82
N SER A 126 -9.39 -12.11 -11.90
CA SER A 126 -9.62 -12.58 -13.27
C SER A 126 -8.91 -13.90 -13.57
N VAL A 127 -7.65 -14.05 -13.15
CA VAL A 127 -6.90 -15.30 -13.31
C VAL A 127 -7.57 -16.45 -12.56
N GLU A 128 -7.95 -16.26 -11.28
CA GLU A 128 -8.59 -17.31 -10.50
C GLU A 128 -9.96 -17.72 -11.07
N ILE A 129 -10.76 -16.76 -11.56
CA ILE A 129 -12.04 -17.05 -12.20
C ILE A 129 -11.83 -17.77 -13.54
N ALA A 130 -10.89 -17.29 -14.38
CA ALA A 130 -10.65 -17.81 -15.72
C ALA A 130 -10.21 -19.28 -15.74
N ARG A 131 -9.56 -19.76 -14.66
CA ARG A 131 -9.23 -21.19 -14.50
C ARG A 131 -10.46 -22.10 -14.47
N ARG A 132 -11.63 -21.57 -14.13
CA ARG A 132 -12.89 -22.33 -14.00
C ARG A 132 -13.97 -21.84 -14.96
N ASP A 133 -13.81 -20.63 -15.51
CA ASP A 133 -14.73 -20.00 -16.46
C ASP A 133 -13.95 -19.19 -17.51
N PRO A 134 -13.69 -19.78 -18.69
CA PRO A 134 -12.88 -19.16 -19.74
C PRO A 134 -13.40 -17.80 -20.25
N ASP A 135 -14.67 -17.47 -20.05
CA ASP A 135 -15.24 -16.17 -20.45
C ASP A 135 -14.56 -14.99 -19.73
N TYR A 136 -13.87 -15.24 -18.62
CA TYR A 136 -13.13 -14.22 -17.88
C TYR A 136 -11.68 -14.02 -18.36
N GLU A 137 -11.18 -14.83 -19.31
CA GLU A 137 -9.81 -14.73 -19.79
C GLU A 137 -9.49 -13.34 -20.38
N GLU A 138 -10.44 -12.71 -21.09
CA GLU A 138 -10.22 -11.37 -21.66
C GLU A 138 -9.96 -10.29 -20.60
N PHE A 139 -10.47 -10.46 -19.38
CA PHE A 139 -10.20 -9.53 -18.30
C PHE A 139 -8.74 -9.59 -17.82
N ILE A 140 -8.07 -10.73 -17.97
CA ILE A 140 -6.63 -10.83 -17.67
C ILE A 140 -5.86 -9.84 -18.54
N HIS A 141 -6.12 -9.87 -19.86
CA HIS A 141 -5.51 -8.92 -20.80
C HIS A 141 -5.84 -7.48 -20.44
N LYS A 142 -7.13 -7.17 -20.21
CA LYS A 142 -7.59 -5.82 -19.83
C LYS A 142 -6.83 -5.25 -18.63
N PHE A 143 -6.69 -6.02 -17.55
CA PHE A 143 -6.05 -5.52 -16.34
C PHE A 143 -4.53 -5.45 -16.46
N VAL A 144 -3.90 -6.30 -17.28
CA VAL A 144 -2.48 -6.12 -17.60
C VAL A 144 -2.24 -4.81 -18.37
N GLU A 145 -3.04 -4.53 -19.41
CA GLU A 145 -2.93 -3.27 -20.15
C GLU A 145 -3.17 -2.05 -19.26
N HIS A 146 -4.26 -2.05 -18.47
CA HIS A 146 -4.52 -0.95 -17.53
C HIS A 146 -3.38 -0.77 -16.52
N PHE A 147 -2.82 -1.85 -16.00
CA PHE A 147 -1.69 -1.76 -15.08
C PHE A 147 -0.49 -1.05 -15.73
N LEU A 148 -0.14 -1.42 -16.97
CA LEU A 148 0.98 -0.78 -17.70
C LEU A 148 0.72 0.72 -17.93
N TRP A 149 -0.51 1.10 -18.28
CA TRP A 149 -0.86 2.52 -18.42
C TRP A 149 -0.75 3.30 -17.11
N ILE A 150 -1.25 2.74 -15.99
CA ILE A 150 -1.21 3.39 -14.67
C ILE A 150 0.24 3.47 -14.16
N ALA A 151 0.96 2.36 -14.18
CA ALA A 151 2.33 2.30 -13.67
C ALA A 151 3.29 3.16 -14.51
N GLY A 152 3.16 3.13 -15.84
CA GLY A 152 3.96 3.97 -16.74
C GLY A 152 3.66 5.47 -16.61
N ALA A 153 2.44 5.85 -16.18
CA ALA A 153 2.11 7.25 -15.96
C ALA A 153 2.80 7.85 -14.73
N MET A 154 3.12 7.04 -13.71
CA MET A 154 3.79 7.51 -12.48
C MET A 154 5.24 7.95 -12.71
N ASP A 155 5.90 7.40 -13.72
CA ASP A 155 7.24 7.79 -14.15
C ASP A 155 7.40 7.65 -15.66
N ARG A 156 7.01 8.71 -16.38
CA ARG A 156 6.96 8.71 -17.84
C ARG A 156 8.36 8.83 -18.42
N VAL A 157 8.58 8.16 -19.55
CA VAL A 157 9.83 8.26 -20.31
C VAL A 157 10.01 9.70 -20.83
N GLY A 158 11.24 10.21 -20.70
CA GLY A 158 11.62 11.56 -21.13
C GLY A 158 11.99 12.47 -19.96
N ASP A 159 12.23 13.75 -20.25
CA ASP A 159 12.42 14.81 -19.26
C ASP A 159 11.09 15.57 -19.13
N ASN A 160 10.25 15.16 -18.18
CA ASN A 160 8.98 15.80 -17.88
C ASN A 160 9.10 16.54 -16.54
N GLN A 161 8.35 17.61 -16.35
CA GLN A 161 8.38 18.36 -15.08
C GLN A 161 7.39 17.82 -14.05
N ASP A 162 6.60 16.81 -14.42
CA ASP A 162 5.45 16.29 -13.68
C ASP A 162 5.53 14.78 -13.40
N GLU A 163 6.71 14.15 -13.47
CA GLU A 163 6.82 12.77 -12.97
C GLU A 163 6.76 12.73 -11.44
N MET A 164 6.16 11.67 -10.89
CA MET A 164 6.10 11.47 -9.45
C MET A 164 7.43 10.94 -8.91
N TRP A 165 8.16 10.16 -9.70
CA TRP A 165 9.50 9.68 -9.35
C TRP A 165 10.51 10.82 -9.44
N ASP A 166 11.29 11.05 -8.40
CA ASP A 166 12.44 11.95 -8.42
C ASP A 166 13.73 11.12 -8.48
N ASP A 167 14.44 11.19 -9.61
CA ASP A 167 15.66 10.41 -9.80
C ASP A 167 16.84 10.93 -8.98
N GLY A 168 16.82 12.17 -8.51
CA GLY A 168 17.86 12.69 -7.60
C GLY A 168 17.70 12.12 -6.19
N ASP A 169 16.46 12.12 -5.70
CA ASP A 169 16.14 11.65 -4.36
C ASP A 169 15.95 10.13 -4.29
N GLY A 170 15.53 9.47 -5.38
CA GLY A 170 15.21 8.04 -5.37
C GLY A 170 13.90 7.74 -4.66
N PHE A 171 12.92 8.63 -4.81
CA PHE A 171 11.68 8.61 -4.04
C PHE A 171 10.49 9.13 -4.88
N PHE A 172 9.27 8.67 -4.55
CA PHE A 172 8.05 9.18 -5.17
C PHE A 172 7.46 10.35 -4.37
N TYR A 173 6.93 11.35 -5.08
CA TYR A 173 6.27 12.50 -4.48
C TYR A 173 4.96 12.83 -5.21
N ASP A 174 4.06 13.50 -4.51
CA ASP A 174 2.95 14.18 -5.17
C ASP A 174 3.48 15.31 -6.07
N VAL A 175 2.72 15.63 -7.11
CA VAL A 175 3.03 16.72 -8.03
C VAL A 175 1.96 17.80 -7.92
N LEU A 176 2.38 19.02 -7.61
CA LEU A 176 1.53 20.21 -7.66
C LEU A 176 1.58 20.80 -9.07
N VAL A 177 0.43 20.82 -9.73
CA VAL A 177 0.26 21.43 -11.06
C VAL A 177 -0.45 22.78 -10.90
N LEU A 178 0.22 23.85 -11.32
CA LEU A 178 -0.27 25.22 -11.26
C LEU A 178 -1.22 25.53 -12.43
N PRO A 179 -2.06 26.59 -12.34
CA PRO A 179 -2.99 26.97 -13.40
C PRO A 179 -2.34 27.30 -14.75
N ASP A 180 -1.06 27.69 -14.75
CA ASP A 180 -0.28 27.98 -15.94
C ASP A 180 0.39 26.73 -16.56
N GLY A 181 0.18 25.56 -15.96
CA GLY A 181 0.72 24.28 -16.41
C GLY A 181 2.09 23.94 -15.85
N GLN A 182 2.73 24.83 -15.06
CA GLN A 182 3.96 24.49 -14.36
C GLN A 182 3.69 23.39 -13.32
N ALA A 183 4.61 22.45 -13.21
CA ALA A 183 4.51 21.34 -12.27
C ALA A 183 5.73 21.33 -11.33
N GLN A 184 5.49 20.97 -10.07
CA GLN A 184 6.56 20.81 -9.09
C GLN A 184 6.26 19.66 -8.14
N ARG A 185 7.29 18.87 -7.82
CA ARG A 185 7.20 17.80 -6.82
C ARG A 185 7.06 18.41 -5.42
N VAL A 186 6.09 17.95 -4.65
CA VAL A 186 5.92 18.28 -3.24
C VAL A 186 6.84 17.36 -2.44
N LYS A 187 8.08 17.80 -2.20
CA LYS A 187 9.16 17.00 -1.57
C LYS A 187 8.97 16.74 -0.07
N VAL A 188 7.83 16.14 0.28
CA VAL A 188 7.50 15.62 1.61
C VAL A 188 7.74 14.12 1.57
N ARG A 189 8.82 13.64 2.22
CA ARG A 189 9.12 12.21 2.32
C ARG A 189 8.18 11.57 3.34
N SER A 190 7.02 11.14 2.86
CA SER A 190 5.97 10.49 3.66
C SER A 190 5.61 9.11 3.14
N MET A 191 4.69 8.44 3.83
CA MET A 191 4.08 7.16 3.43
C MET A 191 3.55 7.19 2.00
N VAL A 192 3.13 8.37 1.51
CA VAL A 192 2.66 8.58 0.14
C VAL A 192 3.69 8.12 -0.90
N GLY A 193 4.97 8.42 -0.67
CA GLY A 193 6.05 8.00 -1.58
C GLY A 193 6.50 6.55 -1.39
N LEU A 194 6.09 5.89 -0.30
CA LEU A 194 6.34 4.46 -0.05
C LEU A 194 5.21 3.56 -0.58
N LEU A 195 3.97 4.05 -0.66
CA LEU A 195 2.83 3.27 -1.14
C LEU A 195 2.96 2.72 -2.58
N PRO A 196 3.73 3.31 -3.51
CA PRO A 196 4.03 2.65 -4.78
C PRO A 196 4.66 1.25 -4.63
N LEU A 197 5.36 0.97 -3.52
CA LEU A 197 5.92 -0.36 -3.23
C LEU A 197 4.84 -1.45 -3.13
N MET A 198 3.65 -1.13 -2.61
CA MET A 198 2.60 -2.13 -2.40
C MET A 198 1.90 -2.58 -3.69
N ALA A 199 2.03 -1.80 -4.77
CA ALA A 199 1.48 -2.12 -6.09
C ALA A 199 2.34 -3.18 -6.80
N VAL A 200 2.34 -4.40 -6.23
CA VAL A 200 3.01 -5.58 -6.76
C VAL A 200 2.09 -6.80 -6.77
N GLY A 201 2.13 -7.53 -7.89
CA GLY A 201 1.38 -8.76 -8.14
C GLY A 201 2.32 -9.86 -8.61
N ILE A 202 2.18 -11.05 -8.02
CA ILE A 202 3.00 -12.23 -8.34
C ILE A 202 2.09 -13.31 -8.93
N PHE A 203 2.49 -13.83 -10.08
CA PHE A 203 1.79 -14.89 -10.78
C PHE A 203 2.72 -16.09 -10.97
N ALA A 204 2.21 -17.28 -10.70
CA ALA A 204 2.97 -18.53 -10.88
C ALA A 204 3.37 -18.72 -12.35
N GLY A 205 4.50 -19.39 -12.59
CA GLY A 205 4.95 -19.67 -13.97
C GLY A 205 3.91 -20.44 -14.79
N GLU A 206 3.23 -21.40 -14.15
CA GLU A 206 2.13 -22.17 -14.75
C GLU A 206 0.96 -21.31 -15.26
N THR A 207 0.72 -20.13 -14.66
CA THR A 207 -0.35 -19.22 -15.11
C THR A 207 -0.10 -18.76 -16.55
N VAL A 208 1.17 -18.55 -16.93
CA VAL A 208 1.54 -18.15 -18.30
C VAL A 208 1.26 -19.28 -19.29
N GLU A 209 1.51 -20.52 -18.87
CA GLU A 209 1.28 -21.73 -19.69
C GLU A 209 -0.22 -22.03 -19.85
N GLN A 210 -1.03 -21.71 -18.83
CA GLN A 210 -2.48 -21.90 -18.83
C GLN A 210 -3.20 -20.97 -19.82
N PHE A 211 -2.68 -19.75 -20.05
CA PHE A 211 -3.33 -18.73 -20.89
C PHE A 211 -2.39 -18.27 -22.04
N PRO A 212 -2.07 -19.15 -23.01
CA PRO A 212 -1.08 -18.85 -24.05
C PRO A 212 -1.54 -17.76 -25.02
N ALA A 213 -2.83 -17.72 -25.36
CA ALA A 213 -3.40 -16.69 -26.24
C ALA A 213 -3.34 -15.30 -25.60
N THR A 214 -3.73 -15.19 -24.33
CA THR A 214 -3.60 -13.96 -23.54
C THR A 214 -2.14 -13.54 -23.38
N THR A 215 -1.24 -14.48 -23.11
CA THR A 215 0.20 -14.21 -23.03
C THR A 215 0.75 -13.62 -24.33
N GLN A 216 0.33 -14.14 -25.49
CA GLN A 216 0.73 -13.60 -26.79
C GLN A 216 0.21 -12.17 -27.00
N ARG A 217 -1.04 -11.88 -26.62
CA ARG A 217 -1.61 -10.53 -26.71
C ARG A 217 -0.87 -9.54 -25.82
N ILE A 218 -0.59 -9.91 -24.57
CA ILE A 218 0.21 -9.10 -23.63
C ILE A 218 1.58 -8.78 -24.24
N ARG A 219 2.28 -9.79 -24.80
CA ARG A 219 3.58 -9.58 -25.45
C ARG A 219 3.47 -8.59 -26.61
N ALA A 220 2.49 -8.77 -27.50
CA ALA A 220 2.28 -7.90 -28.64
C ALA A 220 1.93 -6.45 -28.23
N PHE A 221 1.18 -6.27 -27.13
CA PHE A 221 0.90 -4.95 -26.58
C PHE A 221 2.18 -4.26 -26.11
N ARG A 222 3.02 -4.94 -25.31
CA ARG A 222 4.28 -4.38 -24.82
C ARG A 222 5.25 -4.00 -25.93
N GLU A 223 5.35 -4.83 -26.97
CA GLU A 223 6.20 -4.55 -28.14
C GLU A 223 5.74 -3.30 -28.90
N LYS A 224 4.44 -2.97 -28.86
CA LYS A 224 3.87 -1.75 -29.44
C LYS A 224 3.98 -0.53 -28.53
N HIS A 225 4.10 -0.75 -27.22
CA HIS A 225 4.12 0.27 -26.17
C HIS A 225 5.36 0.16 -25.27
N PRO A 226 6.59 0.21 -25.83
CA PRO A 226 7.81 0.10 -25.04
C PRO A 226 7.92 1.19 -23.97
N GLU A 227 7.36 2.38 -24.21
CA GLU A 227 7.36 3.53 -23.30
C GLU A 227 6.68 3.24 -21.96
N LEU A 228 5.72 2.31 -21.92
CA LEU A 228 5.01 1.95 -20.69
C LEU A 228 5.77 0.98 -19.80
N SER A 229 6.83 0.36 -20.31
CA SER A 229 7.60 -0.67 -19.61
C SER A 229 8.99 -0.22 -19.17
N GLU A 230 9.49 0.91 -19.69
CA GLU A 230 10.89 1.34 -19.51
C GLU A 230 11.24 1.62 -18.04
N ASN A 231 10.36 2.32 -17.34
CA ASN A 231 10.59 2.79 -15.97
C ASN A 231 9.95 1.92 -14.88
N ILE A 232 9.35 0.78 -15.25
CA ILE A 232 8.70 -0.15 -14.31
C ILE A 232 9.37 -1.52 -14.38
N HIS A 233 8.90 -2.49 -13.58
CA HIS A 233 9.45 -3.84 -13.67
C HIS A 233 9.13 -4.49 -15.03
N ASP A 234 10.14 -5.12 -15.66
CA ASP A 234 9.94 -5.89 -16.88
C ASP A 234 9.14 -7.17 -16.61
N ILE A 235 7.85 -7.13 -16.96
CA ILE A 235 6.92 -8.25 -16.76
C ILE A 235 7.29 -9.51 -17.58
N GLY A 236 8.19 -9.37 -18.56
CA GLY A 236 8.75 -10.46 -19.36
C GLY A 236 9.94 -11.18 -18.70
N LYS A 237 10.51 -10.65 -17.61
CA LYS A 237 11.62 -11.26 -16.88
C LYS A 237 11.10 -12.29 -15.85
N PRO A 238 11.51 -13.56 -15.92
CA PRO A 238 11.09 -14.56 -14.93
C PRO A 238 11.88 -14.40 -13.63
N GLY A 239 11.20 -14.62 -12.50
CA GLY A 239 11.82 -14.75 -11.18
C GLY A 239 11.99 -16.21 -10.76
N VAL A 240 12.17 -16.43 -9.46
CA VAL A 240 12.24 -17.77 -8.85
C VAL A 240 11.04 -18.61 -9.27
N ASN A 241 11.30 -19.88 -9.62
CA ASN A 241 10.30 -20.84 -10.10
C ASN A 241 9.49 -20.36 -11.33
N GLY A 242 10.09 -19.52 -12.18
CA GLY A 242 9.46 -19.02 -13.39
C GLY A 242 8.32 -18.02 -13.14
N ARG A 243 8.19 -17.50 -11.90
CA ARG A 243 7.16 -16.52 -11.53
C ARG A 243 7.26 -15.25 -12.36
N ARG A 244 6.11 -14.63 -12.60
CA ARG A 244 6.00 -13.31 -13.23
C ARG A 244 5.59 -12.29 -12.18
N MET A 245 6.17 -11.11 -12.28
CA MET A 245 5.86 -9.98 -11.42
C MET A 245 5.35 -8.82 -12.26
N LEU A 246 4.29 -8.17 -11.78
CA LEU A 246 3.87 -6.86 -12.23
C LEU A 246 4.07 -5.92 -11.05
N ALA A 247 4.93 -4.91 -11.20
CA ALA A 247 5.25 -3.97 -10.13
C ALA A 247 5.54 -2.58 -10.70
N VAL A 248 5.08 -1.54 -9.99
CA VAL A 248 5.36 -0.14 -10.34
C VAL A 248 6.86 0.16 -10.27
N VAL A 249 7.57 -0.49 -9.35
CA VAL A 249 9.00 -0.30 -9.16
C VAL A 249 9.81 -1.43 -9.79
N ASN A 250 10.85 -1.06 -10.54
CA ASN A 250 11.88 -1.99 -10.98
C ASN A 250 12.89 -2.26 -9.84
N GLU A 251 13.91 -3.08 -10.12
CA GLU A 251 14.91 -3.46 -9.10
C GLU A 251 15.66 -2.26 -8.53
N GLU A 252 16.03 -1.30 -9.37
CA GLU A 252 16.78 -0.10 -8.96
C GLU A 252 15.94 0.78 -8.03
N LYS A 253 14.72 1.13 -8.44
CA LYS A 253 13.78 1.92 -7.64
C LYS A 253 13.47 1.24 -6.32
N LEU A 254 13.29 -0.09 -6.33
CA LEU A 254 13.06 -0.88 -5.13
C LEU A 254 14.22 -0.72 -4.14
N ARG A 255 15.48 -0.85 -4.58
CA ARG A 255 16.65 -0.66 -3.70
C ARG A 255 16.69 0.74 -3.10
N ARG A 256 16.43 1.77 -3.91
CA ARG A 256 16.49 3.18 -3.47
C ARG A 256 15.38 3.51 -2.46
N LEU A 257 14.15 3.08 -2.74
CA LEU A 257 13.03 3.23 -1.79
C LEU A 257 13.27 2.49 -0.48
N LEU A 258 13.79 1.25 -0.54
CA LEU A 258 14.11 0.48 0.66
C LEU A 258 15.24 1.13 1.47
N ALA A 259 16.23 1.75 0.82
CA ALA A 259 17.27 2.48 1.53
C ALA A 259 16.71 3.63 2.36
N HIS A 260 15.70 4.37 1.86
CA HIS A 260 14.99 5.37 2.66
C HIS A 260 14.10 4.74 3.73
N MET A 261 13.29 3.74 3.36
CA MET A 261 12.31 3.11 4.24
C MET A 261 12.96 2.45 5.46
N LEU A 262 14.14 1.87 5.29
CA LEU A 262 14.85 1.10 6.31
C LEU A 262 15.92 1.91 7.06
N ASP A 263 16.01 3.22 6.80
CA ASP A 263 16.89 4.14 7.52
C ASP A 263 16.22 4.61 8.81
N GLU A 264 16.92 4.46 9.94
CA GLU A 264 16.40 4.80 11.26
C GLU A 264 16.28 6.32 11.50
N GLU A 265 17.09 7.12 10.79
CA GLU A 265 17.00 8.59 10.78
C GLU A 265 15.89 9.10 9.86
N GLN A 266 15.23 8.19 9.13
CA GLN A 266 14.10 8.49 8.26
C GLN A 266 12.85 7.75 8.73
N PHE A 267 12.53 6.60 8.13
CA PHE A 267 11.24 5.96 8.30
C PHE A 267 11.24 4.83 9.33
N LEU A 268 12.35 4.09 9.49
CA LEU A 268 12.40 2.92 10.34
C LEU A 268 12.49 3.34 11.82
N SER A 269 11.46 3.07 12.62
CA SER A 269 11.55 3.24 14.07
C SER A 269 11.69 1.88 14.77
N ALA A 270 11.90 1.88 16.08
CA ALA A 270 11.86 0.65 16.88
C ALA A 270 10.48 -0.05 16.87
N PHE A 271 9.45 0.60 16.33
CA PHE A 271 8.05 0.18 16.39
C PHE A 271 7.41 -0.03 15.02
N GLY A 272 8.16 0.15 13.92
CA GLY A 272 7.69 -0.05 12.55
C GLY A 272 8.08 1.10 11.63
N ILE A 273 7.41 1.23 10.49
CA ILE A 273 7.63 2.31 9.52
C ILE A 273 6.75 3.51 9.89
N ARG A 274 7.38 4.66 10.13
CA ARG A 274 6.74 5.96 10.38
C ARG A 274 5.95 6.43 9.17
N SER A 275 4.88 7.19 9.39
CA SER A 275 4.08 7.80 8.31
C SER A 275 4.77 8.99 7.62
N LEU A 276 5.73 9.62 8.29
CA LEU A 276 6.57 10.71 7.77
C LEU A 276 8.02 10.46 8.18
N SER A 277 8.96 10.77 7.30
CA SER A 277 10.39 10.67 7.61
C SER A 277 10.78 11.57 8.78
N HIS A 278 11.52 11.01 9.74
CA HIS A 278 12.06 11.71 10.90
C HIS A 278 12.98 12.88 10.52
N ALA A 279 13.60 12.85 9.33
CA ALA A 279 14.40 13.96 8.79
C ALA A 279 13.63 15.29 8.71
N HIS A 280 12.29 15.26 8.65
CA HIS A 280 11.45 16.47 8.69
C HIS A 280 11.31 17.09 10.09
N ALA A 281 11.90 16.49 11.14
CA ALA A 281 12.01 17.11 12.45
C ALA A 281 12.99 18.30 12.42
N GLU A 282 14.15 18.11 11.78
CA GLU A 282 15.17 19.15 11.61
C GLU A 282 14.93 20.00 10.35
N ASN A 283 14.45 19.37 9.28
CA ASN A 283 14.27 20.01 7.97
C ASN A 283 12.82 19.87 7.49
N PRO A 284 11.86 20.60 8.10
CA PRO A 284 10.47 20.55 7.68
C PRO A 284 10.32 21.05 6.25
N PHE A 285 9.43 20.42 5.48
CA PHE A 285 9.09 20.92 4.15
C PHE A 285 8.30 22.23 4.29
N ARG A 286 8.64 23.24 3.49
CA ARG A 286 7.99 24.56 3.50
C ARG A 286 7.68 25.03 2.08
N VAL A 287 6.53 25.66 1.90
CA VAL A 287 6.15 26.33 0.65
C VAL A 287 5.46 27.64 0.96
N ASN A 288 5.79 28.70 0.21
CA ASN A 288 5.11 29.98 0.29
C ASN A 288 4.11 30.12 -0.86
N VAL A 289 2.84 30.36 -0.54
CA VAL A 289 1.78 30.61 -1.51
C VAL A 289 1.15 31.96 -1.18
N HIS A 290 1.30 32.92 -2.09
CA HIS A 290 0.76 34.28 -1.94
C HIS A 290 1.14 34.98 -0.63
N GLY A 291 2.35 34.75 -0.12
CA GLY A 291 2.84 35.36 1.13
C GLY A 291 2.50 34.55 2.40
N GLN A 292 1.65 33.52 2.29
CA GLN A 292 1.36 32.59 3.38
C GLN A 292 2.32 31.40 3.31
N GLU A 293 2.99 31.09 4.43
CA GLU A 293 3.81 29.90 4.54
C GLU A 293 2.97 28.69 4.98
N TYR A 294 3.19 27.56 4.32
CA TYR A 294 2.66 26.25 4.68
C TYR A 294 3.84 25.32 4.97
N ALA A 295 3.70 24.49 6.01
CA ALA A 295 4.77 23.59 6.43
C ALA A 295 4.26 22.18 6.79
N VAL A 296 5.13 21.20 6.57
CA VAL A 296 4.98 19.82 7.05
C VAL A 296 6.19 19.51 7.92
N GLN A 297 5.93 19.32 9.21
CA GLN A 297 6.92 18.97 10.22
C GLN A 297 6.66 17.56 10.74
N TYR A 298 7.73 16.87 11.16
CA TYR A 298 7.62 15.62 11.89
C TYR A 298 7.01 15.82 13.29
N LEU A 299 5.89 15.15 13.52
CA LEU A 299 5.12 15.14 14.75
C LEU A 299 4.85 13.68 15.11
N PRO A 300 5.61 13.08 16.05
CA PRO A 300 5.51 11.65 16.31
C PRO A 300 4.23 11.25 17.04
N ALA A 301 3.46 12.20 17.57
CA ALA A 301 2.29 11.99 18.41
C ALA A 301 1.01 12.61 17.80
N GLU A 302 0.34 13.50 18.53
CA GLU A 302 -0.84 14.24 18.07
C GLU A 302 -0.48 15.30 17.02
N SER A 303 -1.47 15.67 16.20
CA SER A 303 -1.35 16.75 15.23
C SER A 303 -1.30 18.10 15.96
N ASP A 304 -0.51 19.05 15.45
CA ASP A 304 -0.49 20.45 15.91
C ASP A 304 -1.48 21.34 15.12
N SER A 305 -2.23 20.75 14.19
CA SER A 305 -3.18 21.43 13.31
C SER A 305 -4.56 20.77 13.36
N GLY A 306 -5.61 21.58 13.16
CA GLY A 306 -7.00 21.14 13.07
C GLY A 306 -7.45 20.63 11.69
N MET A 307 -6.52 20.40 10.76
CA MET A 307 -6.85 19.86 9.43
C MET A 307 -7.58 18.51 9.59
N PHE A 308 -8.77 18.37 8.99
CA PHE A 308 -9.65 17.18 9.13
C PHE A 308 -10.04 16.80 10.57
N GLY A 309 -10.18 17.77 11.48
CA GLY A 309 -10.79 17.53 12.81
C GLY A 309 -9.80 17.14 13.91
N GLY A 310 -8.49 17.09 13.61
CA GLY A 310 -7.41 17.23 14.60
C GLY A 310 -7.06 16.02 15.48
N ASN A 311 -7.81 14.91 15.44
CA ASN A 311 -7.57 13.76 16.33
C ASN A 311 -6.58 12.72 15.77
N SER A 312 -6.46 12.59 14.45
CA SER A 312 -5.61 11.61 13.78
C SER A 312 -4.40 12.31 13.15
N ASN A 313 -3.23 11.67 13.19
CA ASN A 313 -1.98 12.26 12.70
C ASN A 313 -1.18 11.30 11.83
N TRP A 314 -0.85 11.75 10.62
CA TRP A 314 -0.06 11.04 9.60
C TRP A 314 1.31 11.69 9.37
N ARG A 315 1.71 12.64 10.22
CA ARG A 315 2.99 13.36 10.13
C ARG A 315 4.08 12.77 11.02
N GLY A 316 4.10 11.44 11.21
CA GLY A 316 5.15 10.79 12.01
C GLY A 316 4.75 9.51 12.71
N PRO A 317 3.51 9.33 13.21
CA PRO A 317 3.12 8.12 13.90
C PRO A 317 3.23 6.86 13.03
N VAL A 318 3.33 5.70 13.68
CA VAL A 318 3.28 4.38 13.05
C VAL A 318 1.82 3.93 12.95
N TRP A 319 1.43 3.52 11.74
CA TRP A 319 0.10 2.99 11.43
C TRP A 319 0.23 1.53 10.97
N ILE A 320 -0.37 0.61 11.72
CA ILE A 320 -0.35 -0.83 11.41
C ILE A 320 -0.92 -1.17 10.01
N PRO A 321 -2.03 -0.57 9.50
CA PRO A 321 -2.57 -0.99 8.19
C PRO A 321 -1.59 -0.80 7.04
N VAL A 322 -0.94 0.37 6.93
CA VAL A 322 0.02 0.63 5.84
C VAL A 322 1.31 -0.17 6.02
N ASN A 323 1.76 -0.37 7.26
CA ASN A 323 2.88 -1.26 7.55
C ASN A 323 2.59 -2.71 7.11
N THR A 324 1.36 -3.17 7.30
CA THR A 324 0.92 -4.50 6.83
C THR A 324 0.98 -4.63 5.31
N LEU A 325 0.61 -3.57 4.59
CA LEU A 325 0.71 -3.53 3.12
C LEU A 325 2.17 -3.55 2.64
N LEU A 326 3.07 -2.84 3.33
CA LEU A 326 4.51 -2.88 3.05
C LEU A 326 5.10 -4.26 3.33
N VAL A 327 4.77 -4.88 4.46
CA VAL A 327 5.17 -6.26 4.78
C VAL A 327 4.67 -7.24 3.70
N ARG A 328 3.41 -7.14 3.28
CA ARG A 328 2.86 -7.92 2.16
C ARG A 328 3.67 -7.72 0.88
N ALA A 329 4.02 -6.48 0.55
CA ALA A 329 4.78 -6.15 -0.65
C ALA A 329 6.18 -6.78 -0.62
N LEU A 330 6.89 -6.67 0.50
CA LEU A 330 8.22 -7.29 0.70
C LEU A 330 8.17 -8.81 0.50
N LEU A 331 7.15 -9.48 1.02
CA LEU A 331 6.94 -10.92 0.82
C LEU A 331 6.63 -11.28 -0.65
N GLN A 332 5.99 -10.39 -1.41
CA GLN A 332 5.78 -10.59 -2.84
C GLN A 332 7.05 -10.39 -3.65
N TYR A 333 7.82 -9.34 -3.39
CA TYR A 333 9.13 -9.16 -4.01
C TYR A 333 10.08 -10.32 -3.66
N TYR A 334 10.05 -10.82 -2.42
CA TYR A 334 10.81 -12.01 -2.04
C TYR A 334 10.41 -13.25 -2.84
N GLN A 335 9.11 -13.49 -3.07
CA GLN A 335 8.66 -14.61 -3.93
C GLN A 335 9.20 -14.55 -5.35
N TYR A 336 9.48 -13.34 -5.86
CA TYR A 336 10.07 -13.13 -7.18
C TYR A 336 11.59 -13.24 -7.18
N TYR A 337 12.27 -12.51 -6.28
CA TYR A 337 13.73 -12.40 -6.29
C TYR A 337 14.46 -13.51 -5.49
N GLY A 338 13.81 -14.11 -4.50
CA GLY A 338 14.43 -15.09 -3.60
C GLY A 338 15.56 -14.51 -2.75
N ASP A 339 16.49 -15.39 -2.38
CA ASP A 339 17.60 -15.10 -1.46
C ASP A 339 18.71 -14.21 -2.07
N ASP A 340 18.69 -14.05 -3.40
CA ASP A 340 19.72 -13.31 -4.15
C ASP A 340 19.55 -11.79 -4.02
N PHE A 341 18.31 -11.31 -3.80
CA PHE A 341 18.07 -9.89 -3.55
C PHE A 341 18.16 -9.59 -2.06
N LYS A 342 19.24 -8.90 -1.69
CA LYS A 342 19.46 -8.41 -0.34
C LYS A 342 19.57 -6.90 -0.31
N VAL A 343 19.15 -6.34 0.82
CA VAL A 343 19.28 -4.92 1.17
C VAL A 343 19.81 -4.81 2.59
N GLU A 344 20.40 -3.67 2.90
CA GLU A 344 20.86 -3.36 4.25
C GLU A 344 19.64 -3.01 5.13
N CYS A 345 19.53 -3.63 6.30
CA CYS A 345 18.43 -3.37 7.23
C CYS A 345 18.92 -3.50 8.69
N PRO A 346 18.98 -2.41 9.47
CA PRO A 346 18.75 -1.03 9.05
C PRO A 346 19.72 -0.52 7.99
N THR A 347 19.35 0.49 7.21
CA THR A 347 20.25 1.16 6.26
C THR A 347 21.48 1.71 7.01
N GLY A 348 22.68 1.49 6.46
CA GLY A 348 23.96 1.88 7.07
C GLY A 348 24.49 0.95 8.18
N SER A 349 23.80 -0.14 8.52
CA SER A 349 24.19 -1.05 9.63
C SER A 349 25.25 -2.11 9.30
N GLY A 350 25.53 -2.33 8.02
CA GLY A 350 26.31 -3.44 7.47
C GLY A 350 25.56 -4.79 7.44
N GLN A 351 24.32 -4.86 7.95
CA GLN A 351 23.53 -6.10 8.01
C GLN A 351 22.69 -6.27 6.74
N TRP A 352 23.05 -7.26 5.92
CA TRP A 352 22.36 -7.55 4.67
C TRP A 352 21.29 -8.64 4.86
N MET A 353 20.03 -8.26 4.63
CA MET A 353 18.85 -9.10 4.84
C MET A 353 18.15 -9.39 3.51
N THR A 354 17.56 -10.59 3.41
CA THR A 354 16.59 -10.87 2.33
C THR A 354 15.30 -10.07 2.56
N LEU A 355 14.46 -9.93 1.53
CA LEU A 355 13.17 -9.25 1.71
C LEU A 355 12.21 -9.99 2.64
N TYR A 356 12.34 -11.31 2.80
CA TYR A 356 11.63 -12.05 3.85
C TYR A 356 12.10 -11.65 5.25
N ASP A 357 13.42 -11.54 5.46
CA ASP A 357 13.99 -11.14 6.74
C ASP A 357 13.62 -9.70 7.11
N VAL A 358 13.62 -8.77 6.15
CA VAL A 358 13.16 -7.39 6.36
C VAL A 358 11.68 -7.37 6.75
N ALA A 359 10.83 -8.14 6.06
CA ALA A 359 9.40 -8.23 6.38
C ALA A 359 9.17 -8.77 7.81
N ARG A 360 9.99 -9.74 8.23
CA ARG A 360 9.99 -10.31 9.58
C ARG A 360 10.48 -9.31 10.63
N GLU A 361 11.54 -8.56 10.33
CA GLU A 361 12.09 -7.52 11.21
C GLU A 361 11.05 -6.42 11.49
N ILE A 362 10.40 -5.89 10.45
CA ILE A 362 9.33 -4.90 10.59
C ILE A 362 8.18 -5.48 11.41
N THR A 363 7.79 -6.73 11.16
CA THR A 363 6.74 -7.39 11.95
C THR A 363 7.13 -7.54 13.43
N GLY A 364 8.39 -7.86 13.71
CA GLY A 364 8.92 -7.92 15.07
C GLY A 364 8.82 -6.57 15.78
N ARG A 365 9.17 -5.48 15.10
CA ARG A 365 9.05 -4.10 15.61
C ARG A 365 7.59 -3.71 15.89
N LEU A 366 6.67 -4.04 14.99
CA LEU A 366 5.24 -3.81 15.20
C LEU A 366 4.70 -4.63 16.38
N ALA A 367 5.11 -5.90 16.52
CA ALA A 367 4.72 -6.74 17.63
C ALA A 367 5.26 -6.22 18.96
N ALA A 368 6.50 -5.69 18.98
CA ALA A 368 7.15 -5.16 20.18
C ALA A 368 6.34 -4.05 20.86
N ILE A 369 5.52 -3.28 20.12
CA ILE A 369 4.58 -2.30 20.67
C ILE A 369 3.71 -2.92 21.78
N PHE A 370 3.24 -4.15 21.54
CA PHE A 370 2.28 -4.82 22.41
C PHE A 370 2.94 -5.74 23.42
N LEU A 371 4.24 -6.01 23.33
CA LEU A 371 4.95 -6.95 24.19
C LEU A 371 5.61 -6.23 25.37
N ARG A 372 5.87 -6.97 26.46
CA ARG A 372 6.66 -6.42 27.58
C ARG A 372 8.13 -6.44 27.19
N GLY A 373 8.78 -5.30 27.35
CA GLY A 373 10.23 -5.16 27.22
C GLY A 373 10.98 -5.79 28.39
N ALA A 374 12.31 -5.67 28.35
CA ALA A 374 13.19 -6.15 29.41
C ALA A 374 12.98 -5.44 30.75
N ASP A 375 12.45 -4.21 30.73
CA ASP A 375 12.05 -3.42 31.90
C ASP A 375 10.67 -3.80 32.45
N GLY A 376 9.98 -4.74 31.80
CA GLY A 376 8.63 -5.20 32.18
C GLY A 376 7.49 -4.31 31.68
N THR A 377 7.79 -3.21 30.99
CA THR A 377 6.79 -2.25 30.47
C THR A 377 6.37 -2.59 29.04
N ARG A 378 5.16 -2.18 28.63
CA ARG A 378 4.70 -2.28 27.23
C ARG A 378 4.70 -0.90 26.58
N PRO A 379 5.30 -0.71 25.39
CA PRO A 379 5.24 0.56 24.67
C PRO A 379 3.81 1.08 24.47
N VAL A 380 2.85 0.21 24.14
CA VAL A 380 1.45 0.57 23.86
C VAL A 380 0.79 1.41 24.95
N TYR A 381 1.17 1.25 26.21
CA TYR A 381 0.60 2.01 27.32
C TYR A 381 1.33 3.32 27.62
N GLY A 382 2.47 3.57 26.97
CA GLY A 382 3.29 4.75 27.19
C GLY A 382 3.51 5.03 28.67
N GLY A 383 3.24 6.28 29.09
CA GLY A 383 3.34 6.72 30.48
C GLY A 383 2.16 6.35 31.39
N SER A 384 1.20 5.52 30.95
CA SER A 384 0.01 5.17 31.75
C SER A 384 0.33 4.12 32.82
N THR A 385 0.66 4.56 34.03
CA THR A 385 1.04 3.68 35.14
C THR A 385 -0.02 2.63 35.49
N THR A 386 -1.31 2.98 35.42
CA THR A 386 -2.42 2.05 35.70
C THR A 386 -2.35 0.83 34.77
N PHE A 387 -2.19 1.04 33.46
CA PHE A 387 -2.11 -0.07 32.51
C PHE A 387 -0.75 -0.75 32.49
N GLN A 388 0.32 -0.12 32.98
CA GLN A 388 1.63 -0.77 33.09
C GLN A 388 1.71 -1.70 34.31
N GLU A 389 1.23 -1.25 35.47
CA GLU A 389 1.59 -1.85 36.76
C GLU A 389 0.45 -2.58 37.46
N ASP A 390 -0.80 -2.12 37.31
CA ASP A 390 -1.94 -2.66 38.06
C ASP A 390 -2.19 -4.14 37.67
N PRO A 391 -2.14 -5.10 38.62
CA PRO A 391 -2.37 -6.51 38.35
C PRO A 391 -3.71 -6.84 37.70
N HIS A 392 -4.71 -5.96 37.83
CA HIS A 392 -6.03 -6.12 37.23
C HIS A 392 -6.13 -5.58 35.79
N TRP A 393 -5.21 -4.70 35.38
CA TRP A 393 -5.30 -4.02 34.08
C TRP A 393 -4.14 -4.34 33.13
N ARG A 394 -2.96 -4.65 33.65
CA ARG A 394 -1.71 -4.78 32.88
C ARG A 394 -1.66 -5.85 31.79
N ASP A 395 -2.61 -6.78 31.83
CA ASP A 395 -2.72 -7.87 30.86
C ASP A 395 -3.95 -7.71 29.94
N HIS A 396 -4.69 -6.60 30.06
CA HIS A 396 -5.79 -6.23 29.17
C HIS A 396 -5.29 -5.29 28.07
N ILE A 397 -4.63 -5.87 27.06
CA ILE A 397 -4.00 -5.15 25.95
C ILE A 397 -5.04 -4.39 25.13
N LEU A 398 -4.83 -3.07 25.02
CA LEU A 398 -5.66 -2.17 24.21
C LEU A 398 -5.11 -2.07 22.79
N PHE A 399 -6.02 -1.85 21.84
CA PHE A 399 -5.69 -1.68 20.43
C PHE A 399 -5.97 -0.24 20.05
N TYR A 400 -4.91 0.53 19.82
CA TYR A 400 -5.01 1.94 19.49
C TYR A 400 -5.10 2.18 17.98
N GLU A 401 -5.55 3.38 17.61
CA GLU A 401 -5.72 3.81 16.23
C GLU A 401 -4.36 3.88 15.50
N TYR A 402 -3.38 4.49 16.17
CA TYR A 402 -2.00 4.65 15.71
C TYR A 402 -1.06 4.70 16.92
N PHE A 403 0.26 4.70 16.64
CA PHE A 403 1.29 4.61 17.67
C PHE A 403 2.34 5.70 17.51
N HIS A 404 2.82 6.23 18.62
CA HIS A 404 3.84 7.25 18.62
C HIS A 404 5.08 6.80 17.85
N GLY A 405 5.56 7.63 16.92
CA GLY A 405 6.64 7.29 15.99
C GLY A 405 7.93 6.82 16.67
N ASP A 406 8.28 7.44 17.81
CA ASP A 406 9.58 7.20 18.48
C ASP A 406 9.53 6.34 19.74
N ASN A 407 8.37 6.14 20.37
CA ASN A 407 8.27 5.40 21.64
C ASN A 407 7.17 4.34 21.68
N GLY A 408 6.36 4.22 20.61
CA GLY A 408 5.35 3.17 20.48
C GLY A 408 4.10 3.33 21.36
N ALA A 409 3.94 4.47 22.06
CA ALA A 409 2.74 4.75 22.84
C ALA A 409 1.47 4.72 21.96
N GLY A 410 0.43 4.04 22.43
CA GLY A 410 -0.86 3.99 21.74
C GLY A 410 -1.60 5.33 21.84
N LEU A 411 -2.11 5.80 20.69
CA LEU A 411 -2.76 7.10 20.53
C LEU A 411 -4.09 6.97 19.75
N GLY A 412 -4.94 7.99 19.85
CA GLY A 412 -6.28 7.96 19.24
C GLY A 412 -7.23 6.98 19.92
N ALA A 413 -8.19 6.45 19.17
CA ALA A 413 -9.20 5.53 19.71
C ALA A 413 -8.58 4.21 20.22
N SER A 414 -8.87 3.83 21.48
CA SER A 414 -8.19 2.75 22.22
C SER A 414 -8.79 1.34 22.08
N HIS A 415 -9.87 1.20 21.32
CA HIS A 415 -10.54 -0.08 21.04
C HIS A 415 -10.62 -0.36 19.54
N GLN A 416 -9.58 0.02 18.80
CA GLN A 416 -9.42 -0.20 17.37
C GLN A 416 -8.98 -1.64 17.04
N THR A 417 -9.79 -2.62 17.43
CA THR A 417 -9.68 -3.99 16.89
C THR A 417 -10.18 -4.09 15.43
N GLY A 418 -10.27 -2.96 14.73
CA GLY A 418 -10.34 -2.88 13.27
C GLY A 418 -8.97 -3.14 12.65
N TRP A 419 -8.35 -2.12 12.05
CA TRP A 419 -7.09 -2.33 11.33
C TRP A 419 -5.89 -2.74 12.20
N THR A 420 -5.86 -2.36 13.47
CA THR A 420 -4.72 -2.65 14.37
C THR A 420 -4.67 -4.14 14.73
N GLY A 421 -5.83 -4.81 14.73
CA GLY A 421 -5.93 -6.25 15.03
C GLY A 421 -5.15 -7.15 14.06
N VAL A 422 -4.83 -6.66 12.85
CA VAL A 422 -4.08 -7.44 11.84
C VAL A 422 -2.67 -7.82 12.30
N VAL A 423 -2.11 -7.14 13.32
CA VAL A 423 -0.81 -7.49 13.91
C VAL A 423 -0.77 -8.97 14.37
N ALA A 424 -1.88 -9.50 14.88
CA ALA A 424 -1.98 -10.91 15.27
C ALA A 424 -1.78 -11.85 14.08
N ARG A 425 -2.32 -11.49 12.90
CA ARG A 425 -2.13 -12.26 11.66
C ARG A 425 -0.71 -12.17 11.12
N LEU A 426 -0.05 -11.01 11.28
CA LEU A 426 1.37 -10.88 10.93
C LEU A 426 2.24 -11.79 11.81
N MET A 427 2.04 -11.77 13.14
CA MET A 427 2.76 -12.64 14.06
C MET A 427 2.53 -14.12 13.76
N GLN A 428 1.27 -14.51 13.52
CA GLN A 428 0.92 -15.87 13.15
C GLN A 428 1.58 -16.30 11.84
N TYR A 429 1.62 -15.44 10.83
CA TYR A 429 2.24 -15.75 9.54
C TYR A 429 3.72 -16.13 9.71
N PHE A 430 4.52 -15.31 10.39
CA PHE A 430 5.96 -15.59 10.57
C PHE A 430 6.24 -16.72 11.57
N ALA A 431 5.27 -17.12 12.39
CA ALA A 431 5.38 -18.32 13.22
C ALA A 431 5.19 -19.62 12.43
N LEU A 432 4.51 -19.57 11.27
CA LEU A 432 4.06 -20.75 10.53
C LEU A 432 4.70 -20.89 9.14
N VAL A 433 5.19 -19.80 8.58
CA VAL A 433 5.65 -19.72 7.21
C VAL A 433 7.10 -19.28 7.21
N ASP A 434 8.02 -20.21 6.89
CA ASP A 434 9.42 -19.89 6.69
C ASP A 434 9.73 -19.47 5.23
N ALA A 435 10.93 -18.93 5.03
CA ALA A 435 11.36 -18.41 3.74
C ALA A 435 11.37 -19.50 2.63
N PRO A 436 11.87 -20.72 2.87
CA PRO A 436 11.78 -21.82 1.90
C PRO A 436 10.35 -22.22 1.55
N ALA A 437 9.45 -22.32 2.53
CA ALA A 437 8.04 -22.66 2.30
C ALA A 437 7.36 -21.60 1.43
N LEU A 438 7.62 -20.32 1.68
CA LEU A 438 7.10 -19.22 0.87
C LEU A 438 7.59 -19.29 -0.59
N LEU A 439 8.87 -19.60 -0.83
CA LEU A 439 9.38 -19.76 -2.20
C LEU A 439 8.80 -20.97 -2.91
N ALA A 440 8.62 -22.09 -2.21
CA ALA A 440 8.08 -23.31 -2.80
C ALA A 440 6.59 -23.18 -3.12
N GLN A 441 5.79 -22.68 -2.17
CA GLN A 441 4.33 -22.81 -2.21
C GLN A 441 3.59 -21.48 -2.45
N GLY A 442 4.27 -20.35 -2.32
CA GLY A 442 3.65 -19.04 -2.31
C GLY A 442 2.73 -18.81 -1.10
N ASN A 443 1.98 -17.72 -1.11
CA ASN A 443 1.14 -17.33 0.04
C ASN A 443 -0.08 -18.23 0.30
N ARG A 444 -0.62 -18.93 -0.71
CA ARG A 444 -1.92 -19.63 -0.56
C ARG A 444 -1.85 -20.82 0.40
N GLN A 445 -0.90 -21.74 0.21
CA GLN A 445 -0.74 -22.89 1.10
C GLN A 445 -0.23 -22.50 2.48
N ALA A 446 0.61 -21.46 2.55
CA ALA A 446 1.08 -20.85 3.78
C ALA A 446 -0.06 -20.36 4.70
N PHE A 447 -1.13 -19.79 4.13
CA PHE A 447 -2.31 -19.39 4.89
C PHE A 447 -3.23 -20.56 5.26
N GLN A 448 -3.39 -21.55 4.38
CA GLN A 448 -4.24 -22.73 4.65
C GLN A 448 -3.69 -23.60 5.78
N ALA A 449 -2.36 -23.75 5.86
CA ALA A 449 -1.69 -24.45 6.96
C ALA A 449 -1.83 -23.73 8.31
N ALA A 450 -2.16 -22.43 8.30
CA ALA A 450 -2.28 -21.59 9.50
C ALA A 450 -3.69 -21.49 10.08
N THR A 451 -4.70 -21.87 9.30
CA THR A 451 -6.11 -21.89 9.70
C THR A 451 -6.58 -23.28 10.14
N GLN A 452 -5.74 -24.31 9.95
CA GLN A 452 -5.89 -25.65 10.51
C GLN A 452 -5.10 -25.75 11.82
#